data_AF-A0A5K1ATI4-F1
#
_entry.id   AF-A0A5K1ATI4-F1
#
_cell.length_a   1.000
_cell.length_b   1.000
_cell.length_c   1.000
_cell.angle_alpha   90.00
_cell.angle_beta   90.00
_cell.angle_gamma   90.00
#
_symmetry.space_group_name_H-M   'P 1'
#
loop_
_entity.id
_entity.type
_entity.pdbx_description
1 polymer ?
#
loop_
_entity_poly.entity_id
_entity_poly.type
_entity_poly.pdbx_seq_one_letter_code
_entity_poly.pdbx_strand_id
1 'polypeptide(L)' 'MEACAHPFFDDLRDPNARLPNGCPFPPLFDFQPQ' A
#
# COMPACT_ATOMS: atom_id res chain seq x y z
N MET A 1 5.93 12.23 -3.50
CA MET A 1 5.05 11.07 -3.83
C MET A 1 5.75 10.04 -4.72
N GLU A 2 6.83 10.41 -5.42
CA GLU A 2 7.58 9.52 -6.32
C GLU A 2 8.12 8.24 -5.63
N ALA A 3 8.57 8.33 -4.38
CA ALA A 3 8.99 7.16 -3.61
C ALA A 3 7.84 6.17 -3.31
N CYS A 4 6.62 6.67 -3.12
CA CYS A 4 5.44 5.83 -2.90
C CYS A 4 4.97 5.12 -4.17
N ALA A 5 5.37 5.61 -5.35
CA ALA A 5 5.12 5.02 -6.65
C ALA A 5 6.23 4.03 -7.07
N HIS A 6 7.23 3.79 -6.23
CA HIS A 6 8.31 2.86 -6.55
C HIS A 6 7.79 1.42 -6.71
N PRO A 7 8.28 0.63 -7.70
CA PRO A 7 7.83 -0.74 -7.95
C PRO A 7 7.96 -1.68 -6.75
N PHE A 8 8.88 -1.39 -5.83
CA PHE A 8 9.03 -2.11 -4.56
C PHE A 8 7.72 -2.18 -3.74
N PHE A 9 6.83 -1.19 -3.89
CA PHE A 9 5.56 -1.14 -3.17
C PHE A 9 4.37 -1.64 -4.01
N ASP A 10 4.60 -2.26 -5.17
CA ASP A 10 3.53 -2.78 -6.03
C ASP A 10 2.66 -3.81 -5.31
N ASP A 11 3.27 -4.71 -4.53
CA ASP A 11 2.57 -5.73 -3.76
C ASP A 11 1.63 -5.13 -2.70
N LEU A 12 1.95 -3.94 -2.20
CA LEU A 12 1.09 -3.24 -1.23
C LEU A 12 -0.17 -2.63 -1.87
N ARG A 13 -0.21 -2.56 -3.21
CA ARG A 13 -1.37 -2.06 -3.98
C ARG A 13 -2.33 -3.17 -4.39
N ASP A 14 -1.95 -4.44 -4.26
CA ASP A 14 -2.86 -5.56 -4.55
C ASP A 14 -3.98 -5.62 -3.49
N PRO A 15 -5.26 -5.57 -3.90
CA PRO A 15 -6.40 -5.58 -2.97
C PRO A 15 -6.52 -6.88 -2.16
N ASN A 16 -5.84 -7.95 -2.56
CA ASN A 16 -5.81 -9.23 -1.87
C ASN A 16 -4.60 -9.37 -0.93
N ALA A 17 -3.63 -8.47 -1.01
CA ALA A 17 -2.44 -8.55 -0.19
C ALA A 17 -2.77 -8.29 1.28
N ARG A 18 -2.11 -9.05 2.15
CA ARG A 18 -2.38 -9.10 3.59
C ARG A 18 -1.08 -9.10 4.36
N LEU A 19 -1.17 -8.65 5.60
CA LEU A 19 -0.09 -8.81 6.56
C LEU A 19 0.20 -10.32 6.78
N PRO A 20 1.41 -10.70 7.21
CA PRO A 20 1.75 -12.09 7.48
C PRO A 20 0.83 -12.81 8.49
N ASN A 21 0.10 -12.04 9.32
CA ASN A 21 -0.90 -12.55 10.25
C ASN A 21 -2.30 -12.75 9.62
N GLY A 22 -2.49 -12.47 8.33
CA GLY A 22 -3.76 -12.57 7.61
C GLY A 22 -4.68 -11.34 7.72
N CYS A 23 -4.32 -10.33 8.51
CA CYS A 23 -5.07 -9.08 8.59
C CYS A 23 -4.93 -8.25 7.30
N PRO A 24 -5.96 -7.48 6.93
CA PRO A 24 -5.83 -6.51 5.83
C PRO A 24 -4.81 -5.42 6.19
N PHE A 25 -4.20 -4.82 5.17
CA PHE A 25 -3.35 -3.66 5.39
C PHE A 25 -4.17 -2.45 5.92
N PRO A 26 -3.55 -1.56 6.71
CA PRO A 26 -4.15 -0.25 7.00
C PRO A 26 -4.26 0.59 5.71
N PRO A 27 -4.96 1.73 5.72
CA PRO A 27 -5.01 2.61 4.54
C PRO A 27 -3.61 3.13 4.21
N LEU A 28 -3.01 2.62 3.13
CA LEU A 28 -1.64 2.95 2.72
C LEU A 28 -1.54 4.12 1.74
N PHE A 29 -2.65 4.45 1.06
CA PHE A 29 -2.66 5.40 -0.06
C PHE A 29 -3.68 6.54 0.11
N ASP A 30 -4.10 6.84 1.34
CA ASP A 30 -4.98 7.97 1.67
C ASP A 30 -4.19 9.29 1.68
N PHE A 31 -3.59 9.64 0.55
CA PHE A 31 -2.86 10.88 0.42
C PHE A 31 -3.83 12.06 0.45
N GLN A 32 -3.59 12.99 1.37
CA GLN A 32 -4.29 14.26 1.34
C GLN A 32 -3.85 15.04 0.10
N PRO A 33 -4.79 15.67 -0.65
CA PRO A 33 -4.40 16.63 -1.67
C PRO A 33 -3.58 17.75 -1.00
N GLN A 34 -2.50 18.17 -1.65
CA GLN A 34 -1.61 19.22 -1.16
C GLN A 34 -2.27 20.60 -1.21
#